data_AF-A0A4Z2IDN5-F1
#
_entry.id   AF-A0A4Z2IDN5-F1
#
_cell.length_a   1.000
_cell.length_b   1.000
_cell.length_c   1.000
_cell.angle_alpha   90.00
_cell.angle_beta   90.00
_cell.angle_gamma   90.00
#
_symmetry.space_group_name_H-M   'P 1'
#
loop_
_entity.id
_entity.type
_entity.pdbx_description
1 polymer ?
#
loop_
_entity_poly.entity_id
_entity_poly.type
_entity_poly.pdbx_seq_one_letter_code
_entity_poly.pdbx_strand_id
1 'polypeptide(L)'
;MEEGYELDLTYVTERIIAVSFPRGCTEEIYSHNLKDVTRMLKSKHADNYLIINLSEKRHDLTKMNPKTLDTGWPDMHAPPLDKICTICKAMESWLNADPLHVAVIHCRVSVSFIGHAPFM
;
A
#
# COMPACT_ATOMS: atom_id res chain seq x y z
N MET A 1 9.14 24.90 -8.76
CA MET A 1 8.77 24.53 -7.38
C MET A 1 8.76 23.03 -7.36
N GLU A 2 9.72 22.41 -6.67
CA GLU A 2 9.78 20.96 -6.51
C GLU A 2 8.63 20.57 -5.59
N GLU A 3 7.47 20.30 -6.19
CA GLU A 3 6.36 19.66 -5.49
C GLU A 3 6.84 18.25 -5.16
N GLY A 4 7.51 18.14 -4.01
CA GLY A 4 7.95 16.88 -3.44
C GLY A 4 6.73 15.97 -3.36
N TYR A 5 6.69 14.99 -4.25
CA TYR A 5 5.70 13.94 -4.24
C TYR A 5 5.96 13.05 -3.01
N GLU A 6 5.61 13.57 -1.84
CA GLU A 6 5.78 12.93 -0.56
C GLU A 6 4.81 11.74 -0.49
N LEU A 7 5.37 10.54 -0.39
CA LEU A 7 4.61 9.36 -0.01
C LEU A 7 4.11 9.56 1.43
N ASP A 8 2.87 9.20 1.71
CA ASP A 8 2.38 9.20 3.09
C ASP A 8 2.63 7.80 3.68
N LEU A 9 3.39 7.73 4.77
CA LEU A 9 3.61 6.50 5.52
C LEU A 9 3.14 6.71 6.96
N THR A 10 2.08 6.00 7.32
CA THR A 10 1.42 6.13 8.62
C THR A 10 1.36 4.77 9.31
N TYR A 11 1.83 4.70 10.55
CA TYR A 11 1.61 3.53 11.41
C TYR A 11 0.20 3.62 11.99
N VAL A 12 -0.72 2.84 11.42
CA VAL A 12 -2.09 2.74 11.95
C VAL A 12 -2.05 2.03 13.31
N THR A 13 -1.20 1.02 13.43
CA THR A 13 -0.86 0.34 14.68
C THR A 13 0.62 -0.03 14.68
N GLU A 14 1.11 -0.60 15.79
CA GLU A 14 2.50 -1.11 15.88
C GLU A 14 2.83 -2.19 14.84
N ARG A 15 1.81 -2.86 14.29
CA ARG A 15 1.94 -3.96 13.33
C ARG A 15 1.25 -3.69 11.98
N ILE A 16 0.62 -2.54 11.80
CA ILE A 16 -0.09 -2.18 10.57
C ILE A 16 0.42 -0.83 10.08
N ILE A 17 1.02 -0.84 8.90
CA ILE A 17 1.58 0.33 8.24
C ILE A 17 0.73 0.61 7.01
N ALA A 18 0.19 1.81 6.91
CA ALA A 18 -0.45 2.30 5.70
C ALA A 18 0.55 3.15 4.92
N VAL A 19 0.68 2.86 3.64
CA VAL A 19 1.50 3.62 2.69
C VAL A 19 0.61 4.06 1.54
N SER A 20 0.59 5.37 1.30
CA SER A 20 -0.15 5.96 0.18
C SER A 20 0.77 6.71 -0.78
N PHE A 21 0.60 6.44 -2.07
CA PHE A 21 1.35 7.09 -3.15
C PHE A 21 0.42 8.01 -3.94
N PRO A 22 0.80 9.29 -4.14
CA PRO A 22 0.05 10.17 -5.03
C PRO A 22 0.02 9.61 -6.46
N ARG A 23 -1.14 9.63 -7.13
CA ARG A 23 -1.23 9.22 -8.54
C ARG A 23 -0.42 10.10 -9.49
N GLY A 24 -0.19 11.36 -9.14
CA GLY A 24 0.62 12.30 -9.92
C GLY A 24 2.12 11.97 -9.97
N CYS A 25 2.61 11.05 -9.13
CA CYS A 25 4.02 10.65 -9.14
C CYS A 25 4.42 10.01 -10.47
N THR A 26 5.56 10.43 -11.02
CA THR A 26 6.22 9.70 -12.11
C THR A 26 6.68 8.31 -11.65
N GLU A 27 6.79 7.37 -12.59
CA GLU A 27 7.19 5.99 -12.27
C GLU A 27 8.60 5.90 -11.65
N GLU A 28 9.47 6.85 -11.97
CA GLU A 28 10.80 6.98 -11.39
C GLU A 28 10.74 7.31 -9.89
N ILE A 29 9.96 8.33 -9.52
CA ILE A 29 9.76 8.73 -8.12
C ILE A 29 9.05 7.61 -7.36
N TYR A 30 8.03 6.99 -7.97
CA TYR A 30 7.33 5.85 -7.37
C TYR A 30 8.31 4.69 -7.09
N SER A 31 9.12 4.29 -8.07
CA SER A 31 10.09 3.21 -7.90
C SER A 31 11.16 3.56 -6.87
N HIS A 32 11.61 4.81 -6.82
CA HIS A 32 12.56 5.29 -5.82
C HIS A 32 11.98 5.20 -4.40
N ASN A 33 10.80 5.79 -4.20
CA ASN A 33 10.09 5.81 -2.94
C ASN A 33 9.73 4.39 -2.46
N LEU A 34 9.28 3.52 -3.38
CA LEU A 34 8.97 2.14 -3.07
C LEU A 34 10.22 1.34 -2.67
N LYS A 35 11.38 1.59 -3.30
CA LYS A 35 12.67 1.01 -2.88
C LYS A 35 13.06 1.49 -1.48
N ASP A 36 12.83 2.76 -1.16
CA ASP A 36 13.14 3.32 0.15
C ASP A 36 12.26 2.71 1.25
N VAL A 37 10.95 2.65 1.02
CA VAL A 37 9.98 1.97 1.91
C VAL A 37 10.36 0.50 2.09
N THR A 38 10.68 -0.22 1.01
CA THR A 38 11.09 -1.64 1.08
C THR A 38 12.38 -1.80 1.88
N ARG A 39 13.34 -0.89 1.72
CA ARG A 39 14.59 -0.89 2.49
C ARG A 39 14.33 -0.63 3.98
N MET A 40 13.48 0.35 4.30
CA MET A 40 13.09 0.66 5.67
C MET A 40 12.39 -0.54 6.32
N LEU A 41 11.43 -1.15 5.62
CA LEU A 41 10.71 -2.34 6.08
C LEU A 41 11.65 -3.53 6.30
N LYS A 42 12.60 -3.78 5.38
CA LYS A 42 13.63 -4.80 5.59
C LYS A 42 14.53 -4.50 6.77
N SER A 43 14.86 -3.24 7.02
CA SER A 43 15.70 -2.85 8.15
C SER A 43 14.98 -3.03 9.49
N LYS A 44 13.69 -2.67 9.57
CA LYS A 44 12.89 -2.75 10.80
C LYS A 44 12.28 -4.13 11.06
N HIS A 45 11.79 -4.79 10.02
CA HIS A 45 10.97 -5.99 10.09
C HIS A 45 11.55 -7.18 9.31
N ALA A 46 12.79 -7.06 8.78
CA ALA A 46 13.48 -8.12 8.04
C ALA A 46 12.63 -8.73 6.90
N ASP A 47 12.18 -9.97 7.04
CA ASP A 47 11.33 -10.67 6.07
C ASP A 47 9.91 -10.94 6.61
N ASN A 48 9.57 -10.33 7.75
CA ASN A 48 8.34 -10.57 8.50
C ASN A 48 7.20 -9.61 8.12
N TYR A 49 7.29 -8.96 6.94
CA TYR A 49 6.25 -8.05 6.47
C TYR A 49 5.53 -8.58 5.22
N LEU A 50 4.21 -8.40 5.20
CA LEU A 50 3.33 -8.71 4.08
C LEU A 50 2.90 -7.41 3.41
N ILE A 51 3.08 -7.29 2.10
CA ILE A 51 2.58 -6.13 1.35
C ILE A 51 1.20 -6.47 0.81
N ILE A 52 0.20 -5.65 1.10
CA ILE A 52 -1.16 -5.76 0.58
C ILE A 52 -1.38 -4.60 -0.38
N ASN A 53 -1.40 -4.89 -1.68
CA ASN A 53 -1.65 -3.89 -2.70
C ASN A 53 -3.15 -3.75 -2.94
N LEU A 54 -3.72 -2.64 -2.48
CA LEU A 54 -5.12 -2.25 -2.69
C LEU A 54 -5.34 -1.47 -3.99
N SER A 55 -4.35 -1.41 -4.87
CA SER A 55 -4.45 -0.75 -6.17
C SER A 55 -4.40 -1.77 -7.31
N GLU A 56 -4.34 -1.26 -8.54
CA GLU A 56 -4.19 -2.08 -9.73
C GLU A 56 -2.95 -2.98 -9.62
N LYS A 57 -3.06 -4.19 -10.18
CA LYS A 57 -2.05 -5.23 -10.06
C LYS A 57 -0.72 -4.73 -10.62
N ARG A 58 0.34 -4.80 -9.81
CA ARG A 58 1.67 -4.29 -10.17
C ARG A 58 2.72 -5.37 -10.02
N HIS A 59 3.29 -5.77 -11.16
CA HIS A 59 4.31 -6.82 -11.20
C HIS A 59 5.60 -6.42 -10.47
N ASP A 60 5.88 -5.11 -10.34
CA ASP A 60 7.07 -4.61 -9.64
C ASP A 60 7.02 -4.88 -8.12
N LEU A 61 5.84 -4.78 -7.51
CA LEU A 61 5.65 -5.08 -6.08
C LEU A 61 5.88 -6.57 -5.82
N THR A 62 5.25 -7.43 -6.62
CA THR A 62 5.42 -8.89 -6.51
C THR A 62 6.87 -9.33 -6.76
N LYS A 63 7.61 -8.63 -7.64
CA LYS A 63 9.04 -8.89 -7.88
C LYS A 63 9.92 -8.51 -6.70
N MET A 64 9.60 -7.42 -6.00
CA MET A 64 10.41 -6.96 -4.86
C MET A 64 10.14 -7.75 -3.59
N ASN A 65 8.90 -8.17 -3.37
CA ASN A 65 8.56 -9.07 -2.29
C ASN A 65 7.58 -10.15 -2.80
N PRO A 66 7.98 -11.45 -2.80
CA PRO A 66 7.07 -12.53 -3.16
C PRO A 66 5.89 -12.63 -2.19
N LYS A 67 6.00 -12.11 -0.96
CA LYS A 67 4.90 -11.97 0.01
C LYS A 67 4.07 -10.70 -0.26
N THR A 68 3.65 -10.53 -1.51
CA THR A 68 2.75 -9.44 -1.91
C THR A 68 1.38 -10.02 -2.26
N LEU A 69 0.35 -9.51 -1.59
CA LEU A 69 -1.05 -9.78 -1.88
C LEU A 69 -1.59 -8.69 -2.81
N ASP A 70 -1.59 -8.95 -4.11
CA ASP A 70 -2.20 -8.08 -5.11
C ASP A 70 -3.71 -8.30 -5.19
N THR A 71 -4.48 -7.27 -4.88
CA THR A 71 -5.95 -7.32 -4.94
C THR A 71 -6.50 -6.98 -6.33
N GLY A 72 -5.66 -6.32 -7.16
CA GLY A 72 -5.97 -5.95 -8.54
C GLY A 72 -7.17 -5.02 -8.63
N TRP A 73 -7.24 -4.04 -7.72
CA TRP A 73 -8.43 -3.21 -7.56
C TRP A 73 -8.36 -2.00 -8.52
N PRO A 74 -9.32 -1.84 -9.46
CA PRO A 74 -9.40 -0.65 -10.32
C PRO A 74 -9.81 0.62 -9.54
N ASP A 75 -9.16 1.74 -9.82
CA ASP A 75 -9.57 3.07 -9.33
C ASP A 75 -11.06 3.33 -9.64
N MET A 76 -11.77 4.01 -8.74
CA MET A 76 -13.17 4.49 -8.85
C MET A 76 -14.32 3.50 -8.58
N HIS A 77 -14.07 2.22 -8.29
CA HIS A 77 -15.13 1.30 -7.87
C HIS A 77 -14.98 0.87 -6.41
N ALA A 78 -16.07 0.82 -5.66
CA ALA A 78 -16.08 0.12 -4.38
C ALA A 78 -15.78 -1.37 -4.64
N PRO A 79 -14.94 -2.02 -3.83
CA PRO A 79 -14.66 -3.42 -4.05
C PRO A 79 -15.92 -4.22 -3.67
N PRO A 80 -16.10 -5.42 -4.18
CA PRO A 80 -17.03 -6.35 -3.56
C PRO A 80 -16.60 -6.59 -2.10
N LEU A 81 -17.56 -6.55 -1.17
CA LEU A 81 -17.32 -6.79 0.26
C LEU A 81 -16.59 -8.12 0.52
N ASP A 82 -16.85 -9.12 -0.32
CA ASP A 82 -16.19 -10.43 -0.27
C ASP A 82 -14.67 -10.33 -0.41
N LYS A 83 -14.18 -9.43 -1.29
CA LYS A 83 -12.74 -9.16 -1.42
C LYS A 83 -12.18 -8.45 -0.20
N ILE A 84 -12.85 -7.44 0.35
CA ILE A 84 -12.41 -6.78 1.59
C ILE A 84 -12.31 -7.83 2.70
N CYS A 85 -13.34 -8.67 2.85
CA CYS A 85 -13.36 -9.72 3.85
C CYS A 85 -12.18 -10.70 3.68
N THR A 86 -11.88 -11.08 2.44
CA THR A 86 -10.74 -11.94 2.11
C THR A 86 -9.41 -11.30 2.47
N ILE A 87 -9.23 -10.01 2.15
CA ILE A 87 -8.01 -9.25 2.50
C ILE A 87 -7.87 -9.13 4.01
N CYS A 88 -8.94 -8.74 4.71
CA CYS A 88 -8.95 -8.62 6.16
C CYS A 88 -8.62 -9.97 6.83
N LYS A 89 -9.20 -11.08 6.35
CA LYS A 89 -8.88 -12.43 6.84
C LYS A 89 -7.44 -12.82 6.58
N ALA A 90 -6.90 -12.52 5.40
CA ALA A 90 -5.50 -12.81 5.08
C ALA A 90 -4.54 -11.99 5.96
N MET A 91 -4.84 -10.71 6.15
CA MET A 91 -4.09 -9.81 7.02
C MET A 91 -4.14 -10.28 8.48
N GLU A 92 -5.33 -10.60 8.99
CA GLU A 92 -5.53 -11.12 10.34
C GLU A 92 -4.80 -12.45 10.54
N SER A 93 -4.90 -13.38 9.59
CA SER A 93 -4.20 -14.65 9.64
C SER A 93 -2.68 -14.46 9.63
N TRP A 94 -2.16 -13.50 8.86
CA TRP A 94 -0.75 -13.16 8.84
C TRP A 94 -0.27 -12.60 10.18
N LEU A 95 -0.99 -11.61 10.71
CA LEU A 95 -0.66 -10.95 11.98
C LEU A 95 -0.81 -11.88 13.20
N ASN A 96 -1.70 -12.87 13.14
CA ASN A 96 -1.87 -13.88 14.19
C ASN A 96 -0.85 -15.02 14.10
N ALA A 97 -0.21 -15.23 12.94
CA ALA A 97 0.78 -16.29 12.77
C ALA A 97 2.06 -16.04 13.58
N ASP A 98 2.48 -14.77 13.71
CA ASP A 98 3.64 -14.40 14.50
C ASP A 98 3.49 -12.97 15.07
N PRO A 99 3.81 -12.72 16.35
CA PRO A 99 3.75 -11.38 16.94
C PRO A 99 4.71 -10.36 16.29
N LEU A 100 5.76 -10.81 15.59
CA LEU A 100 6.69 -9.99 14.83
C LEU A 100 6.20 -9.69 13.40
N HIS A 101 5.10 -10.30 12.96
CA HIS A 101 4.55 -10.05 11.64
C HIS A 101 3.93 -8.66 11.54
N VAL A 102 4.21 -7.99 10.42
CA VAL A 102 3.70 -6.66 10.10
C VAL A 102 2.96 -6.69 8.77
N ALA A 103 1.84 -5.99 8.69
CA ALA A 103 1.08 -5.81 7.47
C ALA A 103 1.32 -4.40 6.92
N VAL A 104 1.65 -4.32 5.63
CA VAL A 104 1.89 -3.06 4.92
C VAL A 104 0.81 -2.90 3.86
N ILE A 105 -0.07 -1.93 4.07
CA ILE A 105 -1.18 -1.63 3.17
C ILE A 105 -0.69 -0.58 2.17
N HIS A 106 -0.54 -0.97 0.92
CA HIS A 106 -0.17 -0.08 -0.18
C HIS A 106 -1.43 0.38 -0.91
N CYS A 107 -1.60 1.68 -1.06
CA CYS A 107 -2.65 2.29 -1.87
C CYS A 107 -2.09 3.42 -2.74
N ARG A 108 -2.55 3.51 -3.98
CA ARG A 108 -2.30 4.66 -4.85
C ARG A 108 -3.54 5.53 -4.86
N VAL A 109 -3.44 6.71 -4.26
CA VAL A 109 -4.59 7.61 -4.08
C VAL A 109 -4.59 8.65 -5.20
N SER A 110 -5.71 8.77 -5.90
CA SER A 110 -6.01 9.92 -6.74
C SER A 110 -6.34 11.10 -5.82
N VAL A 111 -5.55 12.18 -5.88
CA VAL A 111 -5.84 13.44 -5.15
C VAL A 111 -7.18 14.08 -5.54
N SER A 112 -7.88 13.54 -6.54
CA SER A 112 -9.18 13.99 -7.03
C SER A 112 -10.32 13.93 -6.00
N PHE A 113 -10.13 13.30 -4.83
CA PHE A 113 -11.18 13.25 -3.79
C PHE A 113 -11.03 14.31 -2.67
N ILE A 114 -10.00 15.16 -2.70
CA ILE A 114 -9.78 16.16 -1.64
C ILE A 114 -10.15 17.60 -2.05
N GLY A 115 -10.53 17.90 -3.29
CA GLY A 115 -11.03 19.24 -3.59
C GLY A 115 -11.63 19.39 -4.99
N HIS A 116 -12.82 19.99 -5.04
CA HIS A 116 -13.62 20.32 -6.21
C HIS A 116 -14.47 19.18 -6.81
N ALA A 117 -15.48 18.73 -6.04
CA ALA A 117 -16.81 18.71 -6.64
C ALA A 117 -17.29 20.17 -6.71
N PRO A 118 -17.39 20.81 -7.90
CA PRO A 118 -18.14 22.04 -8.02
C PRO A 118 -19.60 21.69 -7.72
N PHE A 119 -20.10 22.13 -6.56
CA PHE A 119 -21.53 22.19 -6.36
C PHE A 119 -22.10 23.11 -7.45
N MET A 120 -23.00 22.51 -8.22
CA MET A 120 -23.91 23.12 -9.18
C MET A 120 -24.70 24.27 -8.57
#